data_AF-A0A7C4U2Z6-F1
#
_entry.id   AF-A0A7C4U2Z6-F1
#
_cell.length_a   1.000
_cell.length_b   1.000
_cell.length_c   1.000
_cell.angle_alpha   90.00
_cell.angle_beta   90.00
_cell.angle_gamma   90.00
#
_symmetry.space_group_name_H-M   'P 1'
#
loop_
_entity.id
_entity.type
_entity.pdbx_description
1 polymer ?
#
loop_
_entity_poly.entity_id
_entity_poly.type
_entity_poly.pdbx_seq_one_letter_code
_entity_poly.pdbx_strand_id
1 'polypeptide(L)'
;MRSFIILVFYFLSFSAAGQLPADSSLQPSPDSLLQIDSTATPDTIAVSIPMEDSVSRKPGNDSAWVLSNDIISHPSKLTKLILDQHPYFDFKTKAAAPPLSDKRVVQGKELLFYLLVFLLIVFAVLRQLFPKYFSDLFRLFFRTTLKQRQIREQLMQTPLPSLMLNGFFVICAGLYISFILKHFAIIPAEDFWLIFFYACIGLSAAYFVKFIGLKVSGWLFSMTETADSYIFIVFIINKMIGI
;
A
#
# COMPACT_ATOMS: atom_id res chain seq x y z
N MET A 1 -0.91 27.01 2.69
CA MET A 1 -0.79 25.53 2.70
C MET A 1 0.35 25.05 1.77
N ARG A 2 1.58 25.59 1.95
CA ARG A 2 2.80 25.23 1.17
C ARG A 2 4.02 25.00 2.07
N SER A 3 4.01 25.50 3.30
CA SER A 3 5.15 25.42 4.23
C SER A 3 5.29 24.09 4.97
N PHE A 4 4.26 23.23 4.99
CA PHE A 4 4.29 21.97 5.73
C PHE A 4 4.98 20.81 4.97
N ILE A 5 5.08 20.92 3.64
CA ILE A 5 5.71 19.90 2.78
C ILE A 5 7.25 20.05 2.75
N ILE A 6 7.77 21.24 3.05
CA ILE A 6 9.22 21.53 2.97
C ILE A 6 9.97 20.97 4.19
N LEU A 7 9.29 20.76 5.33
CA LEU A 7 9.94 20.31 6.57
C LEU A 7 10.19 18.79 6.61
N VAL A 8 9.45 18.00 5.83
CA VAL A 8 9.63 16.53 5.75
C VAL A 8 10.79 16.14 4.82
N PHE A 9 11.15 16.98 3.84
CA PHE A 9 12.25 16.70 2.92
C PHE A 9 13.64 17.08 3.46
N TYR A 10 13.74 17.92 4.50
CA TYR A 10 15.03 18.36 5.02
C TYR A 10 15.70 17.34 5.98
N PHE A 11 14.96 16.33 6.45
CA PHE A 11 15.46 15.37 7.45
C PHE A 11 16.04 14.07 6.87
N LEU A 12 16.02 13.89 5.55
CA LEU A 12 16.46 12.64 4.89
C LEU A 12 17.83 12.71 4.20
N SER A 13 18.52 13.86 4.23
CA SER A 13 19.76 14.07 3.45
C SER A 13 21.05 14.02 4.29
N PHE A 14 21.08 13.28 5.39
CA PHE A 14 22.32 13.04 6.13
C PHE A 14 22.39 11.60 6.63
N SER A 15 22.91 10.69 5.79
CA SER A 15 23.86 9.66 6.22
C SER A 15 24.40 8.82 5.06
N ALA A 16 25.73 8.75 5.03
CA ALA A 16 26.57 7.64 4.61
C ALA A 16 26.72 7.36 3.10
N ALA A 17 27.78 7.96 2.54
CA ALA A 17 28.57 7.39 1.47
C ALA A 17 29.31 6.12 1.96
N GLY A 18 29.42 5.13 1.08
CA GLY A 18 30.24 3.94 1.25
C GLY A 18 30.24 3.09 -0.02
N GLN A 19 31.20 3.34 -0.92
CA GLN A 19 31.54 2.43 -2.02
C GLN A 19 32.31 1.21 -1.48
N LEU A 20 32.10 0.03 -2.05
CA LEU A 20 33.05 -0.62 -2.98
C LEU A 20 32.51 -1.99 -3.47
N PRO A 21 32.94 -2.46 -4.66
CA PRO A 21 32.36 -3.57 -5.41
C PRO A 21 33.05 -4.90 -5.08
N ALA A 22 32.36 -6.02 -5.33
CA ALA A 22 32.98 -7.32 -5.45
C ALA A 22 32.24 -8.20 -6.47
N ASP A 23 33.01 -8.63 -7.46
CA ASP A 23 32.73 -9.60 -8.51
C ASP A 23 32.11 -10.91 -8.02
N SER A 24 31.27 -11.52 -8.87
CA SER A 24 31.39 -12.93 -9.32
C SER A 24 30.11 -13.35 -10.06
N SER A 25 29.98 -13.03 -11.35
CA SER A 25 29.04 -13.73 -12.23
C SER A 25 29.81 -14.70 -13.12
N LEU A 26 29.66 -15.99 -12.79
CA LEU A 26 30.13 -17.13 -13.56
C LEU A 26 29.59 -17.07 -15.00
N GLN A 27 30.49 -17.20 -15.97
CA GLN A 27 30.15 -17.44 -17.37
C GLN A 27 29.48 -18.81 -17.54
N PRO A 28 28.44 -18.95 -18.37
CA PRO A 28 28.10 -20.21 -19.00
C PRO A 28 28.86 -20.36 -20.32
N SER A 29 29.56 -21.48 -20.46
CA SER A 29 30.22 -21.96 -21.69
C SER A 29 29.21 -22.10 -22.85
N PRO A 30 29.59 -21.76 -24.09
CA PRO A 30 28.73 -21.96 -25.26
C PRO A 30 28.81 -23.41 -25.71
N ASP A 31 27.67 -24.01 -26.04
CA ASP A 31 27.65 -25.35 -26.60
C ASP A 31 26.66 -25.50 -27.76
N SER A 32 26.99 -26.44 -28.64
CA SER A 32 26.31 -26.86 -29.88
C SER A 32 26.41 -25.93 -31.11
N LEU A 33 27.47 -26.18 -31.89
CA LEU A 33 27.51 -26.01 -33.34
C LEU A 33 26.36 -26.78 -34.00
N LEU A 34 25.61 -26.14 -34.91
CA LEU A 34 24.82 -26.86 -35.90
C LEU A 34 25.46 -26.73 -37.27
N GLN A 35 26.06 -27.86 -37.61
CA GLN A 35 26.63 -28.30 -38.87
C GLN A 35 25.69 -28.03 -40.06
N ILE A 36 26.23 -27.29 -41.04
CA ILE A 36 25.62 -27.09 -42.34
C ILE A 36 25.75 -28.40 -43.10
N ASP A 37 24.65 -29.11 -43.28
CA ASP A 37 24.65 -30.36 -44.04
C ASP A 37 24.33 -30.07 -45.52
N SER A 38 25.24 -30.50 -46.38
CA SER A 38 25.16 -30.40 -47.83
C SER A 38 24.95 -31.79 -48.39
N THR A 39 23.73 -32.12 -48.81
CA THR A 39 23.51 -33.15 -49.84
C THR A 39 22.38 -32.72 -50.78
N ALA A 40 22.79 -32.30 -51.98
CA ALA A 40 21.91 -32.18 -53.12
C ALA A 40 21.84 -33.55 -53.80
N THR A 41 20.71 -34.24 -53.65
CA THR A 41 20.27 -35.31 -54.57
C THR A 41 18.77 -35.14 -54.84
N PRO A 42 18.36 -35.02 -56.12
CA PRO A 42 16.99 -34.74 -56.50
C PRO A 42 16.19 -36.04 -56.62
N ASP A 43 15.59 -36.51 -55.53
CA ASP A 43 14.69 -37.67 -55.59
C ASP A 43 13.26 -37.21 -55.87
N THR A 44 12.96 -37.19 -57.16
CA THR A 44 11.60 -37.09 -57.69
C THR A 44 10.85 -38.37 -57.33
N ILE A 45 10.02 -38.31 -56.29
CA ILE A 45 8.79 -39.09 -56.29
C ILE A 45 7.70 -38.11 -56.71
N ALA A 46 7.23 -38.27 -57.94
CA ALA A 46 6.06 -37.58 -58.45
C ALA A 46 4.82 -38.08 -57.69
N VAL A 47 4.61 -37.58 -56.48
CA VAL A 47 3.31 -37.60 -55.85
C VAL A 47 2.59 -36.36 -56.35
N SER A 48 1.78 -36.54 -57.39
CA SER A 48 0.73 -35.59 -57.73
C SER A 48 -0.29 -35.57 -56.60
N ILE A 49 0.05 -34.93 -55.48
CA ILE A 49 -0.98 -34.40 -54.59
C ILE A 49 -1.63 -33.33 -55.47
N PRO A 50 -2.91 -33.43 -55.85
CA PRO A 50 -3.58 -32.23 -56.33
C PRO A 50 -3.35 -31.21 -55.23
N MET A 51 -2.66 -30.12 -55.56
CA MET A 51 -2.63 -28.96 -54.70
C MET A 51 -4.10 -28.56 -54.62
N GLU A 52 -4.83 -29.07 -53.63
CA GLU A 52 -5.96 -28.33 -53.08
C GLU A 52 -5.29 -27.13 -52.43
N ASP A 53 -4.95 -26.19 -53.30
CA ASP A 53 -4.72 -24.82 -52.93
C ASP A 53 -5.95 -24.46 -52.11
N SER A 54 -5.73 -24.23 -50.82
CA SER A 54 -6.76 -23.90 -49.87
C SER A 54 -7.26 -22.47 -50.11
N VAL A 55 -7.31 -22.04 -51.37
CA VAL A 55 -8.06 -20.90 -51.84
C VAL A 55 -9.51 -21.31 -51.73
N SER A 56 -10.12 -20.76 -50.68
CA SER A 56 -11.56 -20.70 -50.45
C SER A 56 -12.34 -20.88 -51.75
N ARG A 57 -13.00 -22.04 -51.91
CA ARG A 57 -13.83 -22.32 -53.07
C ARG A 57 -14.86 -21.18 -53.15
N LYS A 58 -14.83 -20.42 -54.24
CA LYS A 58 -15.82 -19.37 -54.51
C LYS A 58 -17.22 -19.97 -54.29
N PRO A 59 -18.03 -19.43 -53.37
CA PRO A 59 -19.37 -19.94 -53.15
C PRO A 59 -20.17 -19.81 -54.45
N GLY A 60 -20.68 -20.95 -54.95
CA GLY A 60 -21.18 -21.10 -56.31
C GLY A 60 -22.40 -20.26 -56.67
N ASN A 61 -23.03 -19.57 -55.71
CA ASN A 61 -24.19 -18.73 -55.98
C ASN A 61 -24.35 -17.56 -55.00
N ASP A 62 -23.24 -16.99 -54.52
CA ASP A 62 -23.29 -15.82 -53.64
C ASP A 62 -23.13 -14.55 -54.47
N SER A 63 -24.24 -13.83 -54.70
CA SER A 63 -24.28 -12.55 -55.42
C SER A 63 -23.53 -11.42 -54.68
N ALA A 64 -22.98 -11.72 -53.51
CA ALA A 64 -22.24 -10.79 -52.68
C ALA A 64 -20.84 -10.43 -53.24
N TRP A 65 -20.19 -11.31 -54.01
CA TRP A 65 -18.83 -11.09 -54.54
C TRP A 65 -18.83 -10.72 -56.02
N VAL A 66 -19.26 -9.51 -56.36
CA VAL A 66 -19.20 -8.98 -57.73
C VAL A 66 -17.81 -8.39 -57.99
N LEU A 67 -16.92 -9.19 -58.55
CA LEU A 67 -15.59 -8.76 -59.00
C LEU A 67 -15.72 -8.10 -60.38
N SER A 68 -15.70 -6.77 -60.43
CA SER A 68 -15.61 -6.00 -61.68
C SER A 68 -14.15 -5.79 -62.08
N ASN A 69 -13.90 -5.56 -63.38
CA ASN A 69 -12.53 -5.31 -63.88
C ASN A 69 -11.85 -4.11 -63.21
N ASP A 70 -12.63 -3.14 -62.74
CA ASP A 70 -12.13 -1.97 -61.98
C ASP A 70 -11.68 -2.34 -60.56
N ILE A 71 -12.28 -3.35 -59.94
CA ILE A 71 -11.86 -3.87 -58.62
C ILE A 71 -10.56 -4.68 -58.77
N ILE A 72 -10.44 -5.43 -59.87
CA ILE A 72 -9.25 -6.25 -60.16
C ILE A 72 -8.02 -5.36 -60.44
N SER A 73 -8.22 -4.23 -61.11
CA SER A 73 -7.12 -3.28 -61.41
C SER A 73 -6.70 -2.43 -60.21
N HIS A 74 -7.48 -2.42 -59.13
CA HIS A 74 -7.22 -1.60 -57.94
C HIS A 74 -7.18 -2.48 -56.67
N PRO A 75 -5.99 -2.90 -56.22
CA PRO A 75 -5.87 -3.85 -55.10
C PRO A 75 -6.52 -3.34 -53.81
N SER A 76 -6.54 -2.01 -53.59
CA SER A 76 -7.19 -1.40 -52.43
C SER A 76 -8.71 -1.59 -52.38
N LYS A 77 -9.39 -1.62 -53.54
CA LYS A 77 -10.84 -1.85 -53.63
C LYS A 77 -11.18 -3.30 -53.30
N LEU A 78 -10.34 -4.22 -53.75
CA LEU A 78 -10.46 -5.65 -53.44
C LEU A 78 -10.30 -5.90 -51.93
N THR A 79 -9.26 -5.32 -51.31
CA THR A 79 -9.04 -5.46 -49.86
C THR A 79 -10.22 -4.93 -49.06
N LYS A 80 -10.80 -3.78 -49.45
CA LYS A 80 -11.98 -3.23 -48.79
C LYS A 80 -13.17 -4.18 -48.88
N LEU A 81 -13.40 -4.79 -50.05
CA LEU A 81 -14.51 -5.71 -50.28
C LEU A 81 -14.35 -7.00 -49.43
N ILE A 82 -13.13 -7.53 -49.32
CA ILE A 82 -12.82 -8.64 -48.41
C ILE A 82 -13.13 -8.27 -46.96
N LEU A 83 -12.70 -7.08 -46.54
CA LEU A 83 -12.87 -6.62 -45.18
C LEU A 83 -14.37 -6.40 -44.86
N ASP A 84 -15.12 -5.81 -45.78
CA ASP A 84 -16.56 -5.59 -45.69
C ASP A 84 -17.38 -6.90 -45.57
N GLN A 85 -16.80 -8.04 -45.98
CA GLN A 85 -17.44 -9.37 -45.93
C GLN A 85 -16.90 -10.28 -44.83
N HIS A 86 -16.12 -9.72 -43.90
CA HIS A 86 -15.54 -10.50 -42.82
C HIS A 86 -16.63 -11.07 -41.87
N PRO A 87 -16.69 -12.39 -41.62
CA PRO A 87 -17.79 -13.03 -40.86
C PRO A 87 -17.95 -12.54 -39.42
N TYR A 88 -16.85 -12.09 -38.80
CA TYR A 88 -16.81 -11.79 -37.36
C TYR A 88 -16.69 -10.30 -37.03
N PHE A 89 -16.38 -9.47 -38.02
CA PHE A 89 -16.10 -8.04 -37.79
C PHE A 89 -16.84 -7.23 -38.84
N ASP A 90 -17.69 -6.32 -38.39
CA ASP A 90 -18.38 -5.40 -39.28
C ASP A 90 -17.50 -4.17 -39.54
N PHE A 91 -16.88 -4.15 -40.71
CA PHE A 91 -16.05 -3.03 -41.18
C PHE A 91 -16.84 -2.02 -42.02
N LYS A 92 -18.12 -2.29 -42.30
CA LYS A 92 -19.00 -1.38 -43.05
C LYS A 92 -19.49 -0.24 -42.17
N THR A 93 -19.69 -0.51 -40.88
CA THR A 93 -20.15 0.49 -39.93
C THR A 93 -18.98 1.31 -39.38
N LYS A 94 -19.24 2.59 -39.10
CA LYS A 94 -18.24 3.46 -38.48
C LYS A 94 -17.92 2.89 -37.09
N ALA A 95 -16.64 2.64 -36.82
CA ALA A 95 -16.17 2.09 -35.55
C ALA A 95 -16.82 2.80 -34.37
N ALA A 96 -17.57 2.06 -33.56
CA ALA A 96 -18.09 2.57 -32.30
C ALA A 96 -16.90 2.89 -31.40
N ALA A 97 -16.87 4.10 -30.84
CA ALA A 97 -15.87 4.42 -29.84
C ALA A 97 -15.99 3.41 -28.68
N PRO A 98 -14.88 2.84 -28.19
CA PRO A 98 -14.95 2.00 -27.01
C PRO A 98 -15.66 2.78 -25.89
N PRO A 99 -16.51 2.12 -25.08
CA PRO A 99 -17.14 2.80 -23.96
C PRO A 99 -16.03 3.44 -23.13
N LEU A 100 -16.11 4.77 -22.95
CA LEU A 100 -15.16 5.48 -22.11
C LEU A 100 -15.20 4.79 -20.74
N SER A 101 -14.10 4.14 -20.37
CA SER A 101 -13.98 3.55 -19.04
C SER A 101 -14.26 4.65 -18.03
N ASP A 102 -15.26 4.45 -17.17
CA ASP A 102 -15.61 5.42 -16.13
C ASP A 102 -14.33 5.79 -15.39
N LYS A 103 -13.88 7.03 -15.57
CA LYS A 103 -12.67 7.53 -14.92
C LYS A 103 -12.94 7.47 -13.42
N ARG A 104 -12.30 6.53 -12.73
CA ARG A 104 -12.44 6.34 -11.29
C ARG A 104 -12.16 7.67 -10.59
N VAL A 105 -13.21 8.31 -10.08
CA VAL A 105 -13.09 9.52 -9.28
C VAL A 105 -12.59 9.09 -7.91
N VAL A 106 -11.28 9.19 -7.69
CA VAL A 106 -10.67 8.82 -6.41
C VAL A 106 -11.01 9.90 -5.39
N GLN A 107 -12.03 9.66 -4.56
CA GLN A 107 -12.38 10.57 -3.47
C GLN A 107 -11.37 10.44 -2.31
N GLY A 108 -10.44 11.39 -2.22
CA GLY A 108 -10.07 12.12 -1.00
C GLY A 108 -9.55 11.39 0.25
N LYS A 109 -9.13 10.12 0.20
CA LYS A 109 -8.54 9.41 1.37
C LYS A 109 -7.02 9.50 1.48
N GLU A 110 -6.40 10.26 0.60
CA GLU A 110 -4.96 10.53 0.56
C GLU A 110 -4.42 10.97 1.95
N LEU A 111 -5.10 11.93 2.58
CA LEU A 111 -4.64 12.52 3.84
C LEU A 111 -4.64 11.50 4.99
N LEU A 112 -5.65 10.64 5.06
CA LEU A 112 -5.74 9.57 6.05
C LEU A 112 -4.61 8.55 5.88
N PHE A 113 -4.28 8.22 4.62
CA PHE A 113 -3.13 7.36 4.31
C PHE A 113 -1.82 7.98 4.80
N TYR A 114 -1.57 9.26 4.46
CA TYR A 114 -0.36 9.95 4.93
C TYR A 114 -0.30 10.07 6.46
N LEU A 115 -1.45 10.22 7.14
CA LEU A 115 -1.51 10.22 8.61
C LEU A 115 -1.10 8.87 9.22
N LEU A 116 -1.55 7.75 8.65
CA LEU A 116 -1.16 6.41 9.08
C LEU A 116 0.34 6.16 8.86
N VAL A 117 0.85 6.53 7.68
CA VAL A 117 2.30 6.43 7.39
C VAL A 117 3.10 7.30 8.35
N PHE A 118 2.65 8.53 8.62
CA PHE A 118 3.28 9.42 9.58
C PHE A 118 3.31 8.81 10.99
N LEU A 119 2.21 8.19 11.43
CA LEU A 119 2.12 7.53 12.73
C LEU A 119 3.11 6.36 12.85
N LEU A 120 3.26 5.56 11.79
CA LEU A 120 4.26 4.48 11.73
C LEU A 120 5.69 5.02 11.79
N ILE A 121 5.97 6.12 11.10
CA ILE A 121 7.30 6.77 11.16
C ILE A 121 7.56 7.30 12.56
N VAL A 122 6.60 8.00 13.18
CA VAL A 122 6.73 8.48 14.56
C VAL A 122 6.98 7.33 15.53
N PHE A 123 6.26 6.22 15.39
CA PHE A 123 6.49 5.02 16.19
C PHE A 123 7.91 4.47 16.00
N ALA A 124 8.36 4.31 14.76
CA ALA A 124 9.71 3.82 14.44
C ALA A 124 10.80 4.74 15.05
N VAL A 125 10.63 6.06 14.94
CA VAL A 125 11.52 7.05 15.55
C VAL A 125 11.53 6.93 17.07
N LEU A 126 10.37 6.85 17.72
CA LEU A 126 10.29 6.69 19.18
C LEU A 126 10.98 5.39 19.64
N ARG A 127 10.77 4.29 18.91
CA ARG A 127 11.41 3.00 19.19
C ARG A 127 12.93 3.08 19.03
N GLN A 128 13.41 3.83 18.03
CA GLN A 128 14.84 4.01 17.76
C GLN A 128 15.52 4.96 18.75
N LEU A 129 14.84 6.02 19.21
CA LEU A 129 15.39 6.97 20.19
C LEU A 129 15.46 6.36 21.59
N PHE A 130 14.49 5.52 21.96
CA PHE A 130 14.37 5.00 23.33
C PHE A 130 14.30 3.46 23.41
N PRO A 131 15.22 2.71 22.78
CA PRO A 131 15.12 1.26 22.65
C PRO A 131 15.10 0.54 24.00
N LYS A 132 15.87 1.04 24.98
CA LYS A 132 15.88 0.52 26.36
C LYS A 132 14.52 0.70 27.04
N TYR A 133 13.90 1.88 26.89
CA TYR A 133 12.57 2.14 27.46
C TYR A 133 11.54 1.15 26.94
N PHE A 134 11.56 0.88 25.63
CA PHE A 134 10.68 -0.11 25.01
C PHE A 134 10.95 -1.53 25.53
N SER A 135 12.22 -1.97 25.61
CA SER A 135 12.52 -3.31 26.12
C SER A 135 12.04 -3.50 27.56
N ASP A 136 12.21 -2.46 28.37
CA ASP A 136 11.82 -2.45 29.77
C ASP A 136 10.29 -2.41 29.92
N LEU A 137 9.59 -1.60 29.12
CA LEU A 137 8.13 -1.52 29.08
C LEU A 137 7.50 -2.86 28.65
N PHE A 138 8.00 -3.47 27.56
CA PHE A 138 7.52 -4.79 27.12
C PHE A 138 7.82 -5.88 28.16
N ARG A 139 9.01 -5.86 28.77
CA ARG A 139 9.36 -6.81 29.83
C ARG A 139 8.44 -6.64 31.04
N LEU A 140 8.11 -5.41 31.42
CA LEU A 140 7.23 -5.12 32.54
C LEU A 140 5.79 -5.56 32.29
N PHE A 141 5.31 -5.42 31.05
CA PHE A 141 3.96 -5.81 30.66
C PHE A 141 3.80 -7.33 30.60
N PHE A 142 4.79 -8.06 30.10
CA PHE A 142 4.70 -9.51 29.88
C PHE A 142 5.27 -10.39 31.00
N ARG A 143 6.03 -9.86 31.98
CA ARG A 143 6.67 -10.70 33.03
C ARG A 143 6.41 -10.20 34.47
N THR A 144 6.08 -11.13 35.36
CA THR A 144 5.75 -10.94 36.78
C THR A 144 6.87 -11.40 37.72
N THR A 145 8.02 -10.70 37.77
CA THR A 145 9.18 -11.13 38.61
C THR A 145 9.73 -9.99 39.46
N LEU A 146 10.57 -10.24 40.48
CA LEU A 146 11.18 -9.20 41.32
C LEU A 146 11.96 -8.12 40.55
N LYS A 147 12.51 -8.46 39.37
CA LYS A 147 13.14 -7.48 38.45
C LYS A 147 12.15 -6.40 37.97
N GLN A 148 10.84 -6.65 38.07
CA GLN A 148 9.77 -5.72 37.74
C GLN A 148 9.79 -4.48 38.63
N ARG A 149 10.14 -4.60 39.93
CA ARG A 149 10.22 -3.41 40.82
C ARG A 149 11.33 -2.46 40.39
N GLN A 150 12.52 -3.00 40.11
CA GLN A 150 13.67 -2.23 39.64
C GLN A 150 13.40 -1.60 38.26
N ILE A 151 12.83 -2.35 37.32
CA ILE A 151 12.48 -1.84 35.98
C ILE A 151 11.43 -0.74 36.09
N ARG A 152 10.43 -0.92 36.97
CA ARG A 152 9.44 0.11 37.25
C ARG A 152 10.06 1.39 37.80
N GLU A 153 10.94 1.28 38.81
CA GLU A 153 11.65 2.43 39.37
C GLU A 153 12.45 3.17 38.28
N GLN A 154 13.12 2.43 37.38
CA GLN A 154 13.82 3.02 36.23
C GLN A 154 12.86 3.72 35.25
N LEU A 155 11.71 3.11 34.95
CA LEU A 155 10.71 3.72 34.08
C LEU A 155 10.13 5.01 34.69
N MET A 156 9.91 5.03 36.00
CA MET A 156 9.44 6.21 36.73
C MET A 156 10.45 7.37 36.71
N GLN A 157 11.75 7.07 36.61
CA GLN A 157 12.81 8.08 36.50
C GLN A 157 12.98 8.67 35.08
N THR A 158 12.28 8.14 34.07
CA THR A 158 12.38 8.58 32.67
C THR A 158 11.11 9.28 32.17
N PRO A 159 10.89 10.57 32.51
CA PRO A 159 9.65 11.26 32.19
C PRO A 159 9.50 11.58 30.69
N LEU A 160 10.61 11.81 29.97
CA LEU A 160 10.56 12.22 28.56
C LEU A 160 9.99 11.14 27.63
N PRO A 161 10.49 9.89 27.60
CA PRO A 161 9.90 8.83 26.77
C PRO A 161 8.45 8.52 27.17
N SER A 162 8.16 8.59 28.47
CA SER A 162 6.83 8.39 29.03
C SER A 162 5.82 9.40 28.48
N LEU A 163 6.19 10.68 28.43
CA LEU A 163 5.36 11.75 27.88
C LEU A 163 5.11 11.55 26.38
N MET A 164 6.16 11.26 25.61
CA MET A 164 6.07 11.06 24.17
C MET A 164 5.14 9.90 23.81
N LEU A 165 5.23 8.77 24.54
CA LEU A 165 4.38 7.61 24.31
C LEU A 165 2.93 7.80 24.79
N ASN A 166 2.70 8.60 25.82
CA ASN A 166 1.34 9.00 26.18
C ASN A 166 0.71 9.88 25.09
N GLY A 167 1.48 10.82 24.53
CA GLY A 167 1.03 11.63 23.38
C GLY A 167 0.73 10.77 22.16
N PHE A 168 1.62 9.82 21.85
CA PHE A 168 1.41 8.85 20.78
C PHE A 168 0.14 8.03 20.99
N PHE A 169 -0.08 7.50 22.20
CA PHE A 169 -1.31 6.80 22.55
C PHE A 169 -2.56 7.67 22.33
N VAL A 170 -2.55 8.94 22.76
CA VAL A 170 -3.70 9.84 22.57
C VAL A 170 -4.02 10.02 21.07
N ILE A 171 -3.01 10.14 20.22
CA ILE A 171 -3.19 10.27 18.77
C ILE A 171 -3.75 8.96 18.18
N CYS A 172 -3.15 7.80 18.50
CA CYS A 172 -3.61 6.49 18.02
C CYS A 172 -5.05 6.19 18.46
N ALA A 173 -5.31 6.31 19.76
CA ALA A 173 -6.62 6.03 20.33
C ALA A 173 -7.66 7.08 19.89
N GLY A 174 -7.29 8.36 19.78
CA GLY A 174 -8.15 9.41 19.23
C GLY A 174 -8.55 9.12 17.78
N LEU A 175 -7.60 8.66 16.95
CA LEU A 175 -7.85 8.24 15.57
C LEU A 175 -8.81 7.04 15.51
N TYR A 176 -8.59 6.04 16.35
CA TYR A 176 -9.48 4.87 16.44
C TYR A 176 -10.89 5.23 16.92
N ILE A 177 -10.99 6.05 17.98
CA ILE A 177 -12.27 6.57 18.49
C ILE A 177 -12.99 7.35 17.39
N SER A 178 -12.28 8.12 16.57
CA SER A 178 -12.89 8.87 15.46
C SER A 178 -13.53 7.95 14.41
N PHE A 179 -12.90 6.80 14.14
CA PHE A 179 -13.51 5.79 13.28
C PHE A 179 -14.74 5.14 13.92
N ILE A 180 -14.70 4.85 15.22
CA ILE A 180 -15.85 4.32 15.95
C ILE A 180 -17.02 5.30 15.91
N LEU A 181 -16.79 6.58 16.23
CA LEU A 181 -17.85 7.61 16.21
C LEU A 181 -18.48 7.73 14.83
N LYS A 182 -17.65 7.72 13.79
CA LYS A 182 -18.13 7.76 12.39
C LYS A 182 -18.91 6.50 12.02
N HIS A 183 -18.50 5.33 12.52
CA HIS A 183 -19.19 4.06 12.26
C HIS A 183 -20.57 4.01 12.91
N PHE A 184 -20.71 4.50 14.14
CA PHE A 184 -21.99 4.54 14.86
C PHE A 184 -22.87 5.75 14.54
N ALA A 185 -22.48 6.59 13.56
CA ALA A 185 -23.18 7.83 13.20
C ALA A 185 -23.43 8.79 14.38
N ILE A 186 -22.57 8.72 15.40
CA ILE A 186 -22.55 9.68 16.51
C ILE A 186 -21.67 10.84 16.03
N ILE A 187 -22.28 11.80 15.34
CA ILE A 187 -21.59 12.86 14.59
C ILE A 187 -21.67 14.18 15.37
N PRO A 188 -20.68 14.51 16.22
CA PRO A 188 -20.58 15.84 16.81
C PRO A 188 -20.17 16.93 15.80
N ALA A 189 -19.59 16.56 14.65
CA ALA A 189 -19.21 17.48 13.57
C ALA A 189 -19.16 16.75 12.21
N GLU A 190 -19.48 17.42 11.10
CA GLU A 190 -19.49 16.79 9.76
C GLU A 190 -18.08 16.42 9.26
N ASP A 191 -17.07 17.20 9.66
CA ASP A 191 -15.69 17.01 9.25
C ASP A 191 -14.95 15.96 10.11
N PHE A 192 -14.39 14.95 9.45
CA PHE A 192 -13.60 13.88 10.11
C PHE A 192 -12.43 14.42 10.95
N TRP A 193 -11.73 15.44 10.45
CA TRP A 193 -10.59 16.05 11.14
C TRP A 193 -10.98 16.73 12.45
N LEU A 194 -12.19 17.30 12.47
CA LEU A 194 -12.72 17.99 13.63
C LEU A 194 -13.17 16.99 14.70
N ILE A 195 -13.82 15.89 14.29
CA ILE A 195 -14.07 14.73 15.16
C ILE A 195 -12.76 14.21 15.75
N PHE A 196 -11.72 14.06 14.93
CA PHE A 196 -10.41 13.59 15.39
C PHE A 196 -9.76 14.51 16.43
N PHE A 197 -9.82 15.81 16.22
CA PHE A 197 -9.32 16.78 17.20
C PHE A 197 -10.10 16.72 18.51
N TYR A 198 -11.44 16.67 18.46
CA TYR A 198 -12.27 16.52 19.65
C TYR A 198 -12.05 15.18 20.37
N ALA A 199 -11.83 14.09 19.63
CA ALA A 199 -11.51 12.80 20.21
C ALA A 199 -10.17 12.85 20.96
N CYS A 200 -9.14 13.47 20.39
CA CYS A 200 -7.85 13.65 21.05
C CYS A 200 -7.96 14.50 22.34
N ILE A 201 -8.63 15.65 22.26
CA ILE A 201 -8.83 16.53 23.42
C ILE A 201 -9.68 15.85 24.49
N GLY A 202 -10.81 15.25 24.10
CA GLY A 202 -11.72 14.58 25.02
C GLY A 202 -11.04 13.42 25.73
N LEU A 203 -10.26 12.62 25.00
CA LEU A 203 -9.46 11.54 25.58
C LEU A 203 -8.40 12.06 26.55
N SER A 204 -7.65 13.09 26.15
CA SER A 204 -6.63 13.72 27.01
C SER A 204 -7.25 14.27 28.29
N ALA A 205 -8.38 14.98 28.18
CA ALA A 205 -9.10 15.53 29.33
C ALA A 205 -9.62 14.43 30.26
N ALA A 206 -10.22 13.36 29.70
CA ALA A 206 -10.72 12.24 30.49
C ALA A 206 -9.60 11.56 31.29
N TYR A 207 -8.45 11.29 30.66
CA TYR A 207 -7.30 10.72 31.36
C TYR A 207 -6.67 11.69 32.37
N PHE A 208 -6.69 12.99 32.09
CA PHE A 208 -6.19 14.01 33.02
C PHE A 208 -7.06 14.09 34.29
N VAL A 209 -8.39 14.10 34.13
CA VAL A 209 -9.33 14.05 35.27
C VAL A 209 -9.13 12.77 36.07
N LYS A 210 -9.01 11.62 35.39
CA LYS A 210 -8.75 10.32 36.05
C LYS A 210 -7.43 10.34 36.84
N PHE A 211 -6.38 10.92 36.27
CA PHE A 211 -5.08 11.08 36.92
C PHE A 211 -5.17 11.94 38.19
N ILE A 212 -5.82 13.11 38.11
CA ILE A 212 -6.01 13.99 39.27
C ILE A 212 -6.82 13.28 40.36
N GLY A 213 -7.94 12.64 39.99
CA GLY A 213 -8.80 11.94 40.96
C GLY A 213 -8.04 10.86 41.74
N LEU A 214 -7.21 10.07 41.05
CA LEU A 214 -6.36 9.06 41.68
C LEU A 214 -5.27 9.69 42.57
N LYS A 215 -4.64 10.78 42.13
CA LYS A 215 -3.65 11.51 42.92
C LYS A 215 -4.25 12.09 44.21
N VAL A 216 -5.41 12.73 44.11
CA VAL A 216 -6.13 13.30 45.25
C VAL A 216 -6.57 12.20 46.22
N SER A 217 -7.10 11.09 45.71
CA SER A 217 -7.48 9.95 46.54
C SER A 217 -6.27 9.35 47.27
N GLY A 218 -5.15 9.15 46.59
CA GLY A 218 -3.92 8.64 47.21
C GLY A 218 -3.39 9.54 48.33
N TRP A 219 -3.48 10.86 48.13
CA TRP A 219 -3.13 11.85 49.14
C TRP A 219 -4.10 11.82 50.34
N LEU A 220 -5.41 11.79 50.08
CA LEU A 220 -6.46 11.78 51.11
C LEU A 220 -6.35 10.57 52.06
N PHE A 221 -6.02 9.40 51.53
CA PHE A 221 -5.89 8.17 52.32
C PHE A 221 -4.46 7.92 52.84
N SER A 222 -3.50 8.83 52.60
CA SER A 222 -2.08 8.64 52.95
C SER A 222 -1.44 7.38 52.34
N MET A 223 -1.98 6.88 51.22
CA MET A 223 -1.49 5.70 50.49
C MET A 223 -0.93 6.10 49.11
N THR A 224 -0.06 7.12 49.10
CA THR A 224 0.48 7.72 47.87
C THR A 224 1.29 6.74 47.02
N GLU A 225 2.09 5.87 47.65
CA GLU A 225 2.89 4.84 46.96
C GLU A 225 2.00 3.83 46.20
N THR A 226 0.90 3.41 46.82
CA THR A 226 -0.06 2.48 46.21
C THR A 226 -0.83 3.16 45.07
N ALA A 227 -1.25 4.41 45.25
CA ALA A 227 -1.92 5.17 44.20
C ALA A 227 -1.01 5.42 42.99
N ASP A 228 0.25 5.79 43.23
CA ASP A 228 1.24 6.00 42.17
C ASP A 228 1.56 4.70 41.42
N SER A 229 1.54 3.56 42.13
CA SER A 229 1.62 2.23 41.53
C SER A 229 0.50 1.96 40.55
N TYR A 230 -0.73 2.22 40.96
CA TYR A 230 -1.89 2.01 40.11
C TYR A 230 -1.88 2.94 38.89
N ILE A 231 -1.62 4.24 39.10
CA ILE A 231 -1.53 5.24 38.04
C ILE A 231 -0.49 4.81 36.99
N PHE A 232 0.68 4.37 37.45
CA PHE A 232 1.75 3.89 36.59
C PHE A 232 1.34 2.68 35.74
N ILE A 233 0.65 1.70 36.33
CA ILE A 233 0.13 0.52 35.61
C ILE A 233 -0.85 0.95 34.52
N VAL A 234 -1.81 1.83 34.85
CA VAL A 234 -2.78 2.35 33.87
C VAL A 234 -2.08 3.05 32.71
N PHE A 235 -1.07 3.89 32.98
CA PHE A 235 -0.31 4.55 31.93
C PHE A 235 0.48 3.56 31.07
N ILE A 236 1.02 2.48 31.63
CA ILE A 236 1.69 1.45 30.82
C ILE A 236 0.71 0.72 29.92
N ILE A 237 -0.45 0.34 30.44
CA ILE A 237 -1.50 -0.33 29.65
C ILE A 237 -1.90 0.57 28.47
N ASN A 238 -2.14 1.86 28.72
CA ASN A 238 -2.46 2.82 27.67
C ASN A 238 -1.38 2.88 26.58
N LYS A 239 -0.11 3.03 26.97
CA LYS A 239 1.01 3.05 26.01
C LYS A 239 1.09 1.76 25.20
N MET A 240 0.85 0.61 25.84
CA MET A 240 0.84 -0.70 25.18
C MET A 240 -0.29 -0.85 24.17
N ILE A 241 -1.47 -0.30 24.45
CA ILE A 241 -2.60 -0.29 23.49
C ILE A 241 -2.32 0.65 22.31
N GLY A 242 -1.58 1.73 22.55
CA GLY A 242 -1.24 2.71 21.52
C GLY A 242 -0.20 2.21 20.52
N ILE A 243 0.68 1.30 20.96
CA ILE A 243 1.71 0.62 20.14
C ILE A 243 1.07 -0.51 19.34
#